data_AF-A0A2S0LB96-F1
#
_entry.id   AF-A0A2S0LB96-F1
#
_cell.length_a   1.000
_cell.length_b   1.000
_cell.length_c   1.000
_cell.angle_alpha   90.00
_cell.angle_beta   90.00
_cell.angle_gamma   90.00
#
_symmetry.space_group_name_H-M   'P 1'
#
loop_
_entity.id
_entity.type
_entity.pdbx_description
1 polymer ?
#
loop_
_entity_poly.entity_id
_entity_poly.type
_entity_poly.pdbx_seq_one_letter_code
_entity_poly.pdbx_strand_id
1 'polypeptide(L)'
;MLTPDSIFSPSHPDYALITNISKVPNAPYCYRAIMLENKLSQELIRLCEEYHQCIETFSPILADIAEEKIAAFQLCLKENATKIFDLKIEGNEVIFYTKYRCAEGFLDDYRWNL
;
A
#
# COMPACT_ATOMS: atom_id res chain seq x y z
N MET A 1 -12.17 18.32 -12.17
CA MET A 1 -11.15 18.34 -11.09
C MET A 1 -10.99 16.90 -10.63
N LEU A 2 -9.77 16.38 -10.54
CA LEU A 2 -9.54 15.10 -9.87
C LEU A 2 -9.67 15.36 -8.38
N THR A 3 -10.69 14.75 -7.75
CA THR A 3 -10.92 14.87 -6.31
C THR A 3 -9.79 14.16 -5.57
N PRO A 4 -9.14 14.82 -4.59
CA PRO A 4 -8.21 14.15 -3.69
C PRO A 4 -8.91 13.03 -2.90
N ASP A 5 -8.16 12.00 -2.56
CA ASP A 5 -8.56 10.93 -1.63
C ASP A 5 -7.48 10.78 -0.54
N SER A 6 -7.68 9.91 0.43
CA SER A 6 -6.71 9.62 1.47
C SER A 6 -6.44 8.14 1.59
N ILE A 7 -5.16 7.78 1.67
CA ILE A 7 -4.72 6.52 2.25
C ILE A 7 -4.81 6.68 3.76
N PHE A 8 -5.44 5.76 4.47
CA PHE A 8 -5.53 5.82 5.92
C PHE A 8 -5.54 4.42 6.55
N SER A 9 -5.14 4.35 7.81
CA SER A 9 -5.37 3.18 8.65
C SER A 9 -6.64 3.39 9.47
N PRO A 10 -7.58 2.44 9.51
CA PRO A 10 -8.72 2.51 10.44
C PRO A 10 -8.32 2.19 11.89
N SER A 11 -7.18 1.51 12.10
CA SER A 11 -6.69 1.04 13.40
C SER A 11 -5.56 1.91 13.98
N HIS A 12 -4.93 2.77 13.16
CA HIS A 12 -3.81 3.63 13.53
C HIS A 12 -4.05 5.06 13.04
N PRO A 13 -3.41 6.09 13.63
CA PRO A 13 -3.59 7.49 13.21
C PRO A 13 -2.94 7.82 11.85
N ASP A 14 -2.36 6.83 11.17
CA ASP A 14 -1.69 6.97 9.87
C ASP A 14 -2.65 7.45 8.78
N TYR A 15 -2.24 8.52 8.08
CA TYR A 15 -2.90 8.94 6.85
C TYR A 15 -1.95 9.63 5.86
N ALA A 16 -2.29 9.58 4.58
CA ALA A 16 -1.69 10.41 3.53
C ALA A 16 -2.78 10.96 2.60
N LEU A 17 -2.78 12.27 2.37
CA LEU A 17 -3.66 12.89 1.38
C LEU A 17 -3.03 12.72 0.00
N ILE A 18 -3.77 12.15 -0.95
CA ILE A 18 -3.30 11.84 -2.30
C ILE A 18 -4.19 12.46 -3.37
N THR A 19 -3.63 12.72 -4.55
CA THR A 19 -4.35 13.23 -5.72
C THR A 19 -3.81 12.61 -7.00
N ASN A 20 -4.43 12.92 -8.13
CA ASN A 20 -4.02 12.44 -9.45
C ASN A 20 -3.89 10.91 -9.54
N ILE A 21 -4.81 10.19 -8.88
CA ILE A 21 -4.84 8.73 -8.88
C ILE A 21 -5.01 8.24 -10.31
N SER A 22 -4.07 7.44 -10.79
CA SER A 22 -4.07 6.91 -12.14
C SER A 22 -3.61 5.46 -12.15
N LYS A 23 -4.18 4.66 -13.06
CA LYS A 23 -3.77 3.27 -13.27
C LYS A 23 -2.36 3.23 -13.83
N VAL A 24 -1.55 2.30 -13.34
CA VAL A 24 -0.25 1.98 -13.93
C VAL A 24 -0.47 1.09 -15.16
N PRO A 25 0.03 1.46 -16.36
CA PRO A 25 -0.14 0.65 -17.56
C PRO A 25 0.43 -0.77 -17.39
N ASN A 26 -0.28 -1.78 -17.89
CA ASN A 26 0.11 -3.20 -17.83
C ASN A 26 0.32 -3.77 -16.41
N ALA A 27 -0.11 -3.09 -15.36
CA ALA A 27 -0.09 -3.57 -13.98
C ALA A 27 -1.54 -3.57 -13.43
N PRO A 28 -2.26 -4.71 -13.52
CA PRO A 28 -3.63 -4.79 -13.03
C PRO A 28 -3.75 -4.39 -11.56
N TYR A 29 -4.77 -3.60 -11.24
CA TYR A 29 -5.05 -3.10 -9.89
C TYR A 29 -3.93 -2.26 -9.26
N CYS A 30 -2.90 -1.89 -10.02
CA CYS A 30 -1.84 -1.00 -9.59
C CYS A 30 -2.18 0.44 -9.93
N TYR A 31 -2.01 1.33 -8.96
CA TYR A 31 -2.27 2.74 -9.09
C TYR A 31 -1.07 3.52 -8.59
N ARG A 32 -0.91 4.72 -9.16
CA ARG A 32 0.01 5.74 -8.68
C ARG A 32 -0.76 7.01 -8.36
N ALA A 33 -0.28 7.74 -7.38
CA ALA A 33 -0.85 9.01 -6.95
C ALA A 33 0.22 9.97 -6.44
N ILE A 34 -0.09 11.26 -6.42
CA ILE A 34 0.77 12.28 -5.83
C ILE A 34 0.31 12.54 -4.40
N MET A 35 1.24 12.39 -3.45
CA MET A 35 1.05 12.68 -2.05
C MET A 35 1.16 14.20 -1.81
N LEU A 36 0.07 14.78 -1.30
CA LEU A 36 -0.04 16.19 -0.95
C LEU A 36 0.30 16.43 0.53
N GLU A 37 -0.01 15.47 1.39
CA GLU A 37 0.32 15.48 2.81
C GLU A 37 0.67 14.08 3.28
N ASN A 38 1.74 13.96 4.07
CA ASN A 38 2.17 12.70 4.66
C ASN A 38 2.09 12.79 6.20
N LYS A 39 1.21 11.98 6.78
CA LYS A 39 1.10 11.72 8.22
C LYS A 39 1.17 10.21 8.50
N LEU A 40 1.79 9.45 7.59
CA LEU A 40 2.15 8.06 7.86
C LEU A 40 3.27 8.06 8.91
N SER A 41 3.16 7.14 9.86
CA SER A 41 4.14 6.90 10.89
C SER A 41 5.47 6.47 10.28
N GLN A 42 6.56 6.82 10.95
CA GLN A 42 7.89 6.35 10.55
C GLN A 42 8.00 4.82 10.60
N GLU A 43 7.22 4.18 11.47
CA GLU A 43 7.12 2.73 11.54
C GLU A 43 6.56 2.14 10.25
N LEU A 44 5.40 2.62 9.79
CA LEU A 44 4.78 2.13 8.56
C LEU A 44 5.68 2.38 7.34
N ILE A 45 6.24 3.59 7.22
CA ILE A 45 7.14 3.94 6.12
C ILE A 45 8.33 2.97 6.09
N ARG A 46 8.98 2.74 7.24
CA ARG A 46 10.12 1.84 7.36
C ARG A 46 9.73 0.39 7.03
N LEU A 47 8.58 -0.09 7.47
CA LEU A 47 8.11 -1.43 7.14
C LEU A 47 7.89 -1.61 5.64
N CYS A 48 7.30 -0.61 4.97
CA CYS A 48 7.17 -0.59 3.51
C CYS A 48 8.54 -0.64 2.83
N GLU A 49 9.52 0.15 3.28
CA GLU A 49 10.89 0.13 2.75
C GLU A 49 11.57 -1.24 2.96
N GLU A 50 11.47 -1.80 4.17
CA GLU A 50 12.02 -3.13 4.51
C GLU A 50 11.40 -4.23 3.64
N TYR A 51 10.08 -4.21 3.44
CA TYR A 51 9.38 -5.17 2.58
C TYR A 51 9.92 -5.16 1.15
N HIS A 52 10.02 -3.97 0.53
CA HIS A 52 10.56 -3.83 -0.82
C HIS A 52 12.02 -4.26 -0.92
N GLN A 53 12.85 -3.90 0.08
CA GLN A 53 14.24 -4.34 0.13
C GLN A 53 14.36 -5.87 0.24
N CYS A 54 13.45 -6.52 0.99
CA CYS A 54 13.43 -7.98 1.10
C CYS A 54 13.06 -8.64 -0.24
N ILE A 55 12.13 -8.06 -1.00
CA ILE A 55 11.81 -8.52 -2.36
C ILE A 55 13.03 -8.40 -3.27
N GLU A 56 13.69 -7.24 -3.29
CA GLU A 56 14.85 -6.97 -4.14
C GLU A 56 16.05 -7.90 -3.83
N THR A 57 16.21 -8.27 -2.55
CA THR A 57 17.29 -9.16 -2.09
C THR A 57 16.91 -10.64 -2.06
N PHE A 58 15.74 -11.00 -2.59
CA PHE A 58 15.22 -12.38 -2.59
C PHE A 58 15.18 -13.02 -1.20
N SER A 59 14.72 -12.27 -0.19
CA SER A 59 14.60 -12.71 1.21
C SER A 59 13.12 -12.96 1.59
N PRO A 60 12.49 -14.05 1.11
CA PRO A 60 11.03 -14.24 1.20
C PRO A 60 10.51 -14.33 2.64
N ILE A 61 11.28 -14.94 3.55
CA ILE A 61 10.88 -15.05 4.97
C ILE A 61 10.79 -13.67 5.63
N LEU A 62 11.74 -12.78 5.35
CA LEU A 62 11.73 -11.43 5.90
C LEU A 62 10.65 -10.56 5.24
N ALA A 63 10.42 -10.75 3.94
CA ALA A 63 9.33 -10.10 3.23
C ALA A 63 7.97 -10.49 3.84
N ASP A 64 7.74 -11.78 4.10
CA ASP A 64 6.49 -12.26 4.72
C ASP A 64 6.27 -11.63 6.11
N ILE A 65 7.31 -11.54 6.94
CA ILE A 65 7.23 -10.92 8.27
C ILE A 65 6.92 -9.42 8.18
N ALA A 66 7.55 -8.71 7.24
CA ALA A 66 7.28 -7.29 7.03
C ALA A 66 5.85 -7.07 6.50
N GLU A 67 5.40 -7.90 5.56
CA GLU A 67 4.05 -7.85 5.00
C GLU A 67 2.97 -8.08 6.07
N GLU A 68 3.17 -9.05 6.96
CA GLU A 68 2.26 -9.32 8.09
C GLU A 68 2.13 -8.11 9.02
N LYS A 69 3.25 -7.43 9.30
CA LYS A 69 3.26 -6.19 10.11
C LYS A 69 2.56 -5.03 9.39
N ILE A 70 2.79 -4.86 8.08
CA ILE A 70 2.09 -3.85 7.27
C ILE A 70 0.57 -4.14 7.28
N ALA A 71 0.17 -5.41 7.20
CA ALA A 71 -1.23 -5.79 7.19
C ALA A 71 -1.97 -5.40 8.47
N ALA A 72 -1.29 -5.33 9.63
CA ALA A 72 -1.91 -4.86 10.87
C ALA A 72 -2.44 -3.41 10.78
N PHE A 73 -1.89 -2.60 9.86
CA PHE A 73 -2.38 -1.24 9.59
C PHE A 73 -3.69 -1.23 8.79
N GLN A 74 -4.09 -2.32 8.14
CA GLN A 74 -5.35 -2.42 7.38
C GLN A 74 -5.59 -1.21 6.47
N LEU A 75 -4.56 -0.79 5.72
CA LEU A 75 -4.59 0.44 4.93
C LEU A 75 -5.72 0.42 3.90
N CYS A 76 -6.42 1.55 3.79
CA CYS A 76 -7.55 1.73 2.89
C CYS A 76 -7.52 3.09 2.20
N LEU A 77 -8.20 3.19 1.05
CA LEU A 77 -8.66 4.45 0.48
C LEU A 77 -9.91 4.94 1.21
N LYS A 78 -9.99 6.23 1.50
CA LYS A 78 -11.06 6.81 2.32
C LYS A 78 -12.39 6.93 1.59
N GLU A 79 -12.40 7.25 0.30
CA GLU A 79 -13.63 7.47 -0.47
C GLU A 79 -14.59 6.27 -0.44
N ASN A 80 -14.05 5.05 -0.50
CA ASN A 80 -14.84 3.82 -0.66
C ASN A 80 -14.38 2.65 0.23
N ALA A 81 -13.50 2.91 1.20
CA ALA A 81 -12.90 1.89 2.07
C ALA A 81 -12.18 0.75 1.32
N THR A 82 -11.71 0.98 0.09
CA THR A 82 -10.95 -0.03 -0.67
C THR A 82 -9.62 -0.28 0.02
N LYS A 83 -9.36 -1.54 0.41
CA LYS A 83 -8.06 -1.96 0.94
C LYS A 83 -6.95 -1.69 -0.08
N ILE A 84 -5.81 -1.25 0.43
CA ILE A 84 -4.59 -1.14 -0.36
C ILE A 84 -3.51 -2.09 0.15
N PHE A 85 -2.66 -2.50 -0.76
CA PHE A 85 -1.58 -3.46 -0.55
C PHE A 85 -0.32 -2.93 -1.23
N ASP A 86 0.85 -3.44 -0.80
CA ASP A 86 2.14 -3.13 -1.45
C ASP A 86 2.35 -1.62 -1.65
N LEU A 87 2.17 -0.86 -0.57
CA LEU A 87 2.34 0.59 -0.58
C LEU A 87 3.82 0.92 -0.70
N LYS A 88 4.20 1.56 -1.80
CA LYS A 88 5.52 2.12 -2.03
C LYS A 88 5.46 3.64 -2.00
N ILE A 89 6.46 4.26 -1.37
CA ILE A 89 6.58 5.72 -1.24
C ILE A 89 7.90 6.14 -1.89
N GLU A 90 7.84 6.96 -2.93
CA GLU A 90 9.00 7.47 -3.67
C GLU A 90 8.96 9.00 -3.71
N GLY A 91 9.56 9.63 -2.69
CA GLY A 91 9.48 11.07 -2.52
C GLY A 91 8.04 11.53 -2.24
N ASN A 92 7.42 12.19 -3.22
CA ASN A 92 6.02 12.63 -3.17
C ASN A 92 5.09 11.77 -4.05
N GLU A 93 5.58 10.74 -4.72
CA GLU A 93 4.74 9.76 -5.42
C GLU A 93 4.48 8.56 -4.50
N VAL A 94 3.27 8.01 -4.57
CA VAL A 94 2.94 6.72 -3.97
C VAL A 94 2.42 5.77 -5.03
N ILE A 95 2.80 4.50 -4.89
CA ILE A 95 2.33 3.40 -5.73
C ILE A 95 1.70 2.36 -4.79
N PHE A 96 0.54 1.83 -5.16
CA PHE A 96 -0.16 0.84 -4.35
C PHE A 96 -1.06 -0.04 -5.21
N TYR A 97 -1.44 -1.19 -4.67
CA TYR A 97 -2.40 -2.10 -5.27
C TYR A 97 -3.72 -2.07 -4.53
N THR A 98 -4.84 -2.20 -5.25
CA THR A 98 -6.18 -2.37 -4.64
C THR A 98 -6.63 -3.84 -4.55
N LYS A 99 -5.71 -4.76 -4.84
CA LYS A 99 -5.89 -6.21 -4.70
C LYS A 99 -4.56 -6.81 -4.22
N TYR A 100 -4.64 -7.79 -3.33
CA TYR A 100 -3.46 -8.52 -2.87
C TYR A 100 -2.98 -9.46 -3.97
N ARG A 101 -1.70 -9.36 -4.35
CA ARG A 101 -1.11 -10.19 -5.41
C ARG A 101 -0.65 -11.53 -4.85
N CYS A 102 -0.98 -12.61 -5.53
CA CYS A 102 -0.49 -13.94 -5.23
C CYS A 102 -0.08 -14.67 -6.51
N ALA A 103 0.58 -15.82 -6.38
CA ALA A 103 1.01 -16.64 -7.52
C ALA A 103 -0.17 -17.06 -8.42
N GLU A 104 -1.37 -17.18 -7.86
CA GLU A 104 -2.59 -17.62 -8.55
C GLU A 104 -3.45 -16.44 -9.08
N GLY A 105 -3.04 -15.19 -8.84
CA GLY A 105 -3.75 -14.00 -9.30
C GLY A 105 -3.88 -12.92 -8.24
N PHE A 106 -5.11 -12.50 -7.96
CA PHE A 106 -5.42 -11.34 -7.13
C PHE A 106 -6.53 -11.65 -6.14
N LEU A 107 -6.32 -11.31 -4.87
CA LEU A 107 -7.27 -11.51 -3.77
C LEU A 107 -7.83 -10.16 -3.28
N ASP A 108 -9.01 -10.19 -2.68
CA ASP A 108 -9.65 -9.04 -2.02
C ASP A 108 -9.05 -8.74 -0.64
N ASP A 109 -8.37 -9.70 -0.03
CA ASP A 109 -7.73 -9.59 1.28
C ASP A 109 -6.40 -10.36 1.32
N TYR A 110 -5.66 -10.19 2.42
CA TYR A 110 -4.44 -10.96 2.68
C TYR A 110 -4.72 -12.46 2.74
N ARG A 111 -3.77 -13.26 2.25
CA ARG A 111 -3.88 -14.73 2.15
C ARG A 111 -4.17 -15.45 3.48
N TRP A 112 -3.78 -14.87 4.61
CA TRP A 112 -3.97 -15.45 5.95
C TRP A 112 -5.30 -15.07 6.61
N ASN A 113 -6.11 -14.22 5.96
CA ASN A 113 -7.47 -13.88 6.39
C ASN A 113 -8.55 -14.69 5.65
N LEU A 114 -8.15 -15.66 4.82
CA LEU A 114 -9.03 -16.54 4.03
C LEU A 114 -9.32 -17.85 4.76
#